data_AF-A0A6J0B8V1-F1
#
_entry.id   AF-A0A6J0B8V1-F1
#
_cell.length_a   1.000
_cell.length_b   1.000
_cell.length_c   1.000
_cell.angle_alpha   90.00
_cell.angle_beta   90.00
_cell.angle_gamma   90.00
#
_symmetry.space_group_name_H-M   'P 1'
#
loop_
_entity.id
_entity.type
_entity.pdbx_description
1 polymer ?
#
loop_
_entity_poly.entity_id
_entity_poly.type
_entity_poly.pdbx_seq_one_letter_code
_entity_poly.pdbx_strand_id
1 'polypeptide(L)'
;MPMVFLDRLPVPSLRAYTSISIAILSCSIYYAAQIVKDPGWRNNHPNSLVAAVGNATDNNASAIVDSRTLGVHMRELFACMVQEPGCIWTLINMAYCVLILVGKSIQKLVFGELRVSERQHLKDKFWNFVFYKFIFVFGVLNVQYMDEVVLWCAWFTALGFLSLLSQLCKDRFEYLSFSPTTPGWSHVRLLGLLTAILALSSFMLLMCVAAGFFFVSFNTFAFMAAE
;
A
#
# COMPACT_ATOMS: atom_id res chain seq x y z
N MET A 1 -5.74 16.59 -34.03
CA MET A 1 -6.07 17.32 -32.78
C MET A 1 -7.52 17.02 -32.42
N PRO A 2 -7.76 16.18 -31.40
CA PRO A 2 -8.63 16.59 -30.30
C PRO A 2 -8.17 15.99 -28.95
N MET A 3 -7.36 16.71 -28.18
CA MET A 3 -7.03 16.37 -26.78
C MET A 3 -7.09 17.63 -25.89
N VAL A 4 -7.95 18.60 -26.24
CA VAL A 4 -8.07 19.87 -25.50
C VAL A 4 -9.28 19.87 -24.53
N PHE A 5 -10.18 18.89 -24.66
CA PHE A 5 -11.37 18.82 -23.80
C PHE A 5 -11.18 18.10 -22.46
N LEU A 6 -10.10 17.33 -22.27
CA LEU A 6 -9.79 16.70 -20.98
C LEU A 6 -9.03 17.61 -20.00
N ASP A 7 -8.50 18.75 -20.45
CA ASP A 7 -7.83 19.74 -19.59
C ASP A 7 -8.80 20.69 -18.86
N ARG A 8 -10.11 20.57 -19.13
CA ARG A 8 -11.16 21.46 -18.60
C ARG A 8 -11.98 20.86 -17.48
N LEU A 9 -11.77 19.60 -17.12
CA LEU A 9 -12.32 19.08 -15.87
C LEU A 9 -11.41 19.60 -14.74
N PRO A 10 -11.91 20.42 -13.80
CA PRO A 10 -11.16 20.73 -12.60
C PRO A 10 -11.05 19.41 -11.84
N VAL A 11 -9.99 18.65 -12.14
CA VAL A 11 -9.70 17.42 -11.42
C VAL A 11 -9.67 17.80 -9.95
N PRO A 12 -10.46 17.11 -9.09
CA PRO A 12 -10.52 17.45 -7.68
C PRO A 12 -9.10 17.55 -7.17
N SER A 13 -8.76 18.69 -6.58
CA SER A 13 -7.41 18.92 -6.08
C SER A 13 -7.02 17.74 -5.20
N LEU A 14 -5.76 17.32 -5.24
CA LEU A 14 -5.30 16.19 -4.43
C LEU A 14 -5.72 16.34 -2.96
N ARG A 15 -5.75 17.59 -2.46
CA ARG A 15 -6.22 17.93 -1.13
C ARG A 15 -7.70 17.58 -0.89
N ALA A 16 -8.56 17.86 -1.86
CA ALA A 16 -9.97 17.49 -1.80
C ALA A 16 -10.13 15.97 -1.75
N TYR A 17 -9.45 15.24 -2.65
CA TYR A 17 -9.47 13.77 -2.64
C TYR A 17 -9.00 13.20 -1.30
N THR A 18 -7.88 13.70 -0.75
CA THR A 18 -7.39 13.22 0.55
C THR A 18 -8.36 13.53 1.69
N SER A 19 -8.98 14.71 1.69
CA SER A 19 -9.96 15.07 2.74
C SER A 19 -11.21 14.21 2.69
N ILE A 20 -11.70 13.92 1.49
CA ILE A 20 -12.88 13.07 1.27
C ILE A 20 -12.55 11.62 1.67
N SER A 21 -11.39 11.09 1.28
CA SER A 21 -10.97 9.73 1.66
C SER A 21 -10.82 9.57 3.17
N ILE A 22 -10.27 10.57 3.88
CA ILE A 22 -10.16 10.54 5.35
C ILE A 22 -11.55 10.61 6.00
N ALA A 23 -12.45 11.46 5.50
CA ALA A 23 -13.81 11.57 6.04
C ALA A 23 -14.60 10.26 5.88
N ILE A 24 -14.50 9.63 4.70
CA ILE A 24 -15.13 8.33 4.42
C ILE A 24 -14.56 7.24 5.32
N LEU A 25 -13.23 7.20 5.50
CA LEU A 25 -12.58 6.24 6.40
C LEU A 25 -13.02 6.46 7.86
N SER A 26 -13.12 7.71 8.32
CA SER A 26 -13.61 8.00 9.66
C SER A 26 -15.05 7.51 9.87
N CYS A 27 -15.89 7.62 8.84
CA CYS A 27 -17.26 7.10 8.87
C CYS A 27 -17.30 5.57 8.92
N SER A 28 -16.46 4.89 8.11
CA SER A 28 -16.40 3.41 8.12
C SER A 28 -15.83 2.86 9.44
N ILE A 29 -14.84 3.56 10.04
CA ILE A 29 -14.33 3.22 11.37
C ILE A 29 -15.42 3.37 12.43
N TYR A 30 -16.20 4.45 12.38
CA TYR A 30 -17.30 4.65 13.30
C TYR A 30 -18.38 3.55 13.16
N TYR A 31 -18.74 3.18 11.92
CA TYR A 31 -19.68 2.10 11.65
C TYR A 31 -19.18 0.76 12.22
N ALA A 32 -17.92 0.38 11.95
CA ALA A 32 -17.33 -0.85 12.49
C ALA A 32 -17.22 -0.81 14.03
N ALA A 33 -16.96 0.34 14.62
CA ALA A 33 -16.93 0.49 16.08
C ALA A 33 -18.31 0.30 16.71
N GLN A 34 -19.39 0.61 16.00
CA GLN A 34 -20.75 0.33 16.47
C GLN A 34 -21.06 -1.16 16.38
N ILE A 35 -20.72 -1.83 15.28
CA ILE A 35 -21.04 -3.26 15.11
C ILE A 35 -20.27 -4.16 16.08
N VAL A 36 -19.03 -3.78 16.42
CA VAL A 36 -18.21 -4.51 17.41
C VAL A 36 -18.74 -4.32 18.85
N LYS A 37 -19.46 -3.23 19.14
CA LYS A 37 -20.09 -3.01 20.44
C LYS A 37 -21.34 -3.87 20.64
N ASP A 38 -21.97 -4.32 19.57
CA ASP A 38 -23.16 -5.17 19.67
C ASP A 38 -22.78 -6.59 20.13
N PRO A 39 -23.40 -7.11 21.21
CA PRO A 39 -23.05 -8.43 21.77
C PRO A 39 -23.31 -9.60 20.81
N GLY A 40 -24.13 -9.39 19.77
CA GLY A 40 -24.40 -10.40 18.73
C GLY A 40 -23.19 -10.71 17.83
N TRP A 41 -22.33 -9.72 17.55
CA TRP A 41 -21.11 -9.94 16.76
C TRP A 41 -20.08 -10.77 17.54
N ARG A 42 -19.93 -10.47 18.84
CA ARG A 42 -18.98 -11.17 19.73
C ARG A 42 -19.32 -12.65 19.91
N ASN A 43 -20.60 -13.00 19.90
CA ASN A 43 -21.05 -14.39 20.03
C ASN A 43 -20.80 -15.22 18.76
N ASN A 44 -20.80 -14.60 17.58
CA ASN A 44 -20.56 -15.28 16.30
C ASN A 44 -19.06 -15.53 16.01
N HIS A 45 -18.16 -14.82 16.71
CA HIS A 45 -16.70 -15.02 16.62
C HIS A 45 -16.10 -15.42 17.99
N PRO A 46 -16.26 -16.68 18.42
CA PRO A 46 -15.81 -17.18 19.72
C PRO A 46 -14.28 -17.19 19.92
N ASN A 47 -13.50 -16.93 18.87
CA ASN A 47 -12.03 -16.83 18.97
C ASN A 47 -11.55 -15.65 19.84
N SER A 48 -12.43 -14.71 20.17
CA SER A 48 -12.17 -13.62 21.13
C SER A 48 -12.22 -14.09 22.59
N LEU A 49 -12.98 -15.15 22.91
CA LEU A 49 -13.12 -15.68 24.27
C LEU A 49 -11.93 -16.55 24.71
N VAL A 50 -11.25 -17.22 23.77
CA VAL A 50 -10.11 -18.10 24.07
C VAL A 50 -8.89 -17.29 24.57
N ALA A 51 -8.73 -16.04 24.13
CA ALA A 51 -7.66 -15.18 24.61
C ALA A 51 -7.88 -14.64 26.04
N ALA A 52 -9.13 -14.61 26.53
CA ALA A 52 -9.48 -14.10 27.85
C ALA A 52 -9.41 -15.18 28.95
N VAL A 53 -9.62 -16.45 28.62
CA VAL A 53 -9.63 -17.56 29.60
C VAL A 53 -8.21 -18.04 29.97
N GLY A 54 -7.18 -17.69 29.19
CA GLY A 54 -5.82 -18.20 29.37
C GLY A 54 -4.96 -17.57 30.48
N ASN A 55 -5.33 -16.42 31.06
CA ASN A 55 -4.42 -15.67 31.96
C ASN A 55 -5.12 -15.18 33.25
N ALA A 56 -5.84 -16.06 33.92
CA ALA A 56 -6.31 -15.84 35.30
C ALA A 56 -5.29 -16.34 36.32
N THR A 57 -4.04 -15.87 36.25
CA THR A 57 -3.06 -15.95 37.36
C THR A 57 -2.00 -14.85 37.19
N ASP A 58 -1.80 -14.10 38.27
CA ASP A 58 -0.69 -13.21 38.62
C ASP A 58 -0.84 -11.68 38.44
N ASN A 59 -0.90 -11.05 39.62
CA ASN A 59 -1.33 -9.70 39.94
C ASN A 59 -0.22 -8.63 39.85
N ASN A 60 0.32 -8.29 38.67
CA ASN A 60 1.29 -7.18 38.55
C ASN A 60 1.33 -6.46 37.17
N ALA A 61 0.21 -6.36 36.44
CA ALA A 61 0.22 -6.00 35.01
C ALA A 61 -0.65 -4.80 34.57
N SER A 62 -0.96 -3.81 35.42
CA SER A 62 -1.91 -2.74 35.06
C SER A 62 -1.53 -1.89 33.84
N ALA A 63 -0.25 -1.66 33.56
CA ALA A 63 0.19 -0.90 32.37
C ALA A 63 0.33 -1.77 31.08
N ILE A 64 0.51 -3.08 31.23
CA ILE A 64 0.65 -4.02 30.10
C ILE A 64 -0.72 -4.51 29.63
N VAL A 65 -1.73 -4.52 30.52
CA VAL A 65 -3.11 -4.88 30.22
C VAL A 65 -3.79 -3.88 29.27
N ASP A 66 -3.54 -2.57 29.38
CA ASP A 66 -4.16 -1.58 28.49
C ASP A 66 -3.66 -1.64 27.04
N SER A 67 -2.35 -1.81 26.82
CA SER A 67 -1.81 -1.98 25.46
C SER A 67 -2.32 -3.26 24.78
N ARG A 68 -2.52 -4.32 25.56
CA ARG A 68 -3.10 -5.58 25.07
C ARG A 68 -4.58 -5.42 24.73
N THR A 69 -5.34 -4.69 25.55
CA THR A 69 -6.77 -4.39 25.29
C THR A 69 -6.94 -3.55 24.02
N LEU A 70 -6.13 -2.51 23.82
CA LEU A 70 -6.18 -1.68 22.62
C LEU A 70 -5.76 -2.46 21.37
N GLY A 71 -4.69 -3.26 21.43
CA GLY A 71 -4.25 -4.08 20.32
C GLY A 71 -5.29 -5.11 19.89
N VAL A 72 -5.95 -5.77 20.85
CA VAL A 72 -7.05 -6.72 20.58
C VAL A 72 -8.24 -5.99 19.97
N HIS A 73 -8.64 -4.84 20.51
CA HIS A 73 -9.75 -4.06 19.97
C HIS A 73 -9.46 -3.57 18.53
N MET A 74 -8.25 -3.08 18.26
CA MET A 74 -7.84 -2.64 16.91
C MET A 74 -7.80 -3.82 15.93
N ARG A 75 -7.40 -5.00 16.37
CA ARG A 75 -7.43 -6.22 15.56
C ARG A 75 -8.85 -6.66 15.25
N GLU A 76 -9.77 -6.62 16.21
CA GLU A 76 -11.19 -6.94 16.01
C GLU A 76 -11.86 -5.95 15.05
N LEU A 77 -11.58 -4.65 15.22
CA LEU A 77 -12.04 -3.61 14.30
C LEU A 77 -11.53 -3.83 12.88
N PHE A 78 -10.23 -4.11 12.72
CA PHE A 78 -9.64 -4.36 11.41
C PHE A 78 -10.21 -5.62 10.76
N ALA A 79 -10.34 -6.71 11.52
CA ALA A 79 -10.95 -7.95 11.04
C ALA A 79 -12.40 -7.71 10.58
N CYS A 80 -13.18 -6.93 11.34
CA CYS A 80 -14.54 -6.56 10.97
C CYS A 80 -14.58 -5.72 9.68
N MET A 81 -13.69 -4.74 9.54
CA MET A 81 -13.60 -3.92 8.33
C MET A 81 -13.18 -4.70 7.08
N VAL A 82 -12.35 -5.74 7.25
CA VAL A 82 -11.93 -6.62 6.14
C VAL A 82 -13.04 -7.62 5.78
N GLN A 83 -13.94 -7.94 6.71
CA GLN A 83 -15.06 -8.84 6.43
C GLN A 83 -16.21 -8.12 5.70
N GLU A 84 -16.45 -6.86 6.05
CA GLU A 84 -17.57 -6.08 5.52
C GLU A 84 -17.25 -5.49 4.13
N PRO A 85 -18.00 -5.86 3.06
CA PRO A 85 -17.66 -5.48 1.69
C PRO A 85 -17.59 -3.96 1.49
N GLY A 86 -18.46 -3.19 2.15
CA GLY A 86 -18.43 -1.73 2.08
C GLY A 86 -17.18 -1.12 2.72
N CYS A 87 -16.70 -1.68 3.83
CA CYS A 87 -15.51 -1.19 4.54
C CYS A 87 -14.22 -1.49 3.76
N ILE A 88 -14.12 -2.66 3.14
CA ILE A 88 -12.97 -3.06 2.30
C ILE A 88 -12.70 -2.01 1.21
N TRP A 89 -13.72 -1.57 0.48
CA TRP A 89 -13.55 -0.55 -0.57
C TRP A 89 -12.99 0.78 -0.02
N THR A 90 -13.41 1.18 1.18
CA THR A 90 -12.87 2.39 1.83
C THR A 90 -11.41 2.22 2.24
N LEU A 91 -11.03 1.03 2.71
CA LEU A 91 -9.64 0.70 3.05
C LEU A 91 -8.74 0.71 1.80
N ILE A 92 -9.20 0.11 0.70
CA ILE A 92 -8.48 0.12 -0.58
C ILE A 92 -8.27 1.55 -1.07
N ASN A 93 -9.33 2.37 -1.07
CA ASN A 93 -9.25 3.78 -1.46
C ASN A 93 -8.25 4.56 -0.58
N MET A 94 -8.27 4.32 0.74
CA MET A 94 -7.33 4.95 1.65
C MET A 94 -5.89 4.48 1.38
N ALA A 95 -5.66 3.19 1.13
CA ALA A 95 -4.34 2.66 0.81
C ALA A 95 -3.74 3.34 -0.43
N TYR A 96 -4.52 3.49 -1.52
CA TYR A 96 -4.09 4.25 -2.69
C TYR A 96 -3.82 5.72 -2.39
N CYS A 97 -4.67 6.35 -1.57
CA CYS A 97 -4.46 7.72 -1.14
C CYS A 97 -3.12 7.88 -0.40
N VAL A 98 -2.81 6.98 0.54
CA VAL A 98 -1.52 6.97 1.25
C VAL A 98 -0.37 6.76 0.28
N LEU A 99 -0.47 5.81 -0.66
CA LEU A 99 0.58 5.57 -1.66
C LEU A 99 0.86 6.81 -2.51
N ILE A 100 -0.18 7.52 -2.95
CA ILE A 100 -0.01 8.77 -3.71
C ILE A 100 0.65 9.85 -2.84
N LEU A 101 0.25 9.98 -1.56
CA LEU A 101 0.85 10.92 -0.62
C LEU A 101 2.32 10.61 -0.36
N VAL A 102 2.67 9.34 -0.14
CA VAL A 102 4.05 8.89 0.06
C VAL A 102 4.86 9.16 -1.21
N GLY A 103 4.34 8.81 -2.39
CA GLY A 103 5.00 9.09 -3.67
C GLY A 103 5.28 10.57 -3.89
N LYS A 104 4.30 11.44 -3.58
CA LYS A 104 4.50 12.90 -3.65
C LYS A 104 5.41 13.45 -2.56
N SER A 105 5.38 12.86 -1.37
CA SER A 105 6.29 13.20 -0.28
C SER A 105 7.72 12.89 -0.70
N ILE A 106 7.98 11.70 -1.24
CA ILE A 106 9.28 11.30 -1.79
C ILE A 106 9.72 12.23 -2.92
N GLN A 107 8.82 12.53 -3.87
CA GLN A 107 9.10 13.46 -4.96
C GLN A 107 9.53 14.84 -4.42
N LYS A 108 8.81 15.38 -3.43
CA LYS A 108 9.11 16.67 -2.83
C LYS A 108 10.38 16.65 -1.97
N LEU A 109 10.61 15.59 -1.19
CA LEU A 109 11.75 15.46 -0.27
C LEU A 109 13.07 15.28 -1.01
N VAL A 110 13.07 14.55 -2.13
CA VAL A 110 14.30 14.21 -2.85
C VAL A 110 14.56 15.15 -4.02
N PHE A 111 13.52 15.61 -4.74
CA PHE A 111 13.72 16.29 -6.02
C PHE A 111 13.21 17.73 -6.06
N GLY A 112 12.30 18.13 -5.16
CA GLY A 112 11.66 19.45 -5.24
C GLY A 112 10.71 19.52 -6.44
N GLU A 113 11.03 20.35 -7.45
CA GLU A 113 10.22 20.47 -8.67
C GLU A 113 10.71 19.51 -9.76
N LEU A 114 9.86 18.52 -10.08
CA LEU A 114 10.08 17.60 -11.20
C LEU A 114 9.89 18.32 -12.53
N ARG A 115 10.80 18.10 -13.48
CA ARG A 115 10.69 18.65 -14.83
C ARG A 115 9.49 18.00 -15.55
N VAL A 116 8.84 18.78 -16.41
CA VAL A 116 7.67 18.32 -17.18
C VAL A 116 7.98 17.05 -17.99
N SER A 117 9.20 16.94 -18.54
CA SER A 117 9.64 15.76 -19.30
C SER A 117 9.78 14.50 -18.43
N GLU A 118 10.31 14.62 -17.21
CA GLU A 118 10.46 13.50 -16.26
C GLU A 118 9.08 12.99 -15.83
N ARG A 119 8.16 13.92 -15.52
CA ARG A 119 6.79 13.60 -15.13
C ARG A 119 6.03 12.89 -16.25
N GLN A 120 6.22 13.34 -17.49
CA GLN A 120 5.57 12.72 -18.64
C GLN A 120 6.08 11.29 -18.85
N HIS A 121 7.40 11.10 -18.85
CA HIS A 121 8.02 9.78 -18.99
C HIS A 121 7.57 8.80 -17.89
N LEU A 122 7.50 9.27 -16.64
CA LEU A 122 6.99 8.47 -15.52
C LEU A 122 5.51 8.11 -15.66
N LYS A 123 4.69 9.05 -16.12
CA LYS A 123 3.26 8.81 -16.36
C LYS A 123 3.07 7.76 -17.46
N ASP A 124 3.83 7.85 -18.54
CA ASP A 124 3.75 6.90 -19.65
C ASP A 124 4.19 5.50 -19.20
N LYS A 125 5.30 5.39 -18.47
CA LYS A 125 5.74 4.12 -17.85
C LYS A 125 4.74 3.58 -16.84
N PHE A 126 4.13 4.43 -16.02
CA PHE A 126 3.10 4.02 -15.06
C PHE A 126 1.90 3.41 -15.76
N TRP A 127 1.34 4.10 -16.77
CA TRP A 127 0.23 3.56 -17.54
C TRP A 127 0.62 2.24 -18.20
N ASN A 128 1.81 2.18 -18.82
CA ASN A 128 2.29 0.97 -19.43
C ASN A 128 2.39 -0.20 -18.43
N PHE A 129 2.96 0.05 -17.25
CA PHE A 129 3.03 -0.92 -16.15
C PHE A 129 1.64 -1.39 -15.73
N VAL A 130 0.71 -0.47 -15.49
CA VAL A 130 -0.67 -0.79 -15.09
C VAL A 130 -1.36 -1.63 -16.16
N PHE A 131 -1.23 -1.28 -17.44
CA PHE A 131 -1.81 -2.05 -18.53
C PHE A 131 -1.22 -3.46 -18.60
N TYR A 132 0.11 -3.61 -18.51
CA TYR A 132 0.75 -4.93 -18.52
C TYR A 132 0.28 -5.79 -17.34
N LYS A 133 0.22 -5.25 -16.12
CA LYS A 133 -0.20 -6.02 -14.94
C LYS A 133 -1.69 -6.37 -14.97
N PHE A 134 -2.52 -5.48 -15.50
CA PHE A 134 -3.94 -5.77 -15.70
C PHE A 134 -4.13 -6.96 -16.65
N ILE A 135 -3.45 -6.96 -17.80
CA ILE A 135 -3.51 -8.08 -18.76
C ILE A 135 -2.94 -9.35 -18.14
N PHE A 136 -1.87 -9.25 -17.34
CA PHE A 136 -1.28 -10.39 -16.65
C PHE A 136 -2.25 -11.06 -15.65
N VAL A 137 -2.92 -10.27 -14.80
CA VAL A 137 -3.87 -10.79 -13.79
C VAL A 137 -5.07 -11.48 -14.43
N PHE A 138 -5.72 -10.81 -15.39
CA PHE A 138 -6.95 -11.35 -15.99
C PHE A 138 -6.67 -12.37 -17.09
N GLY A 139 -5.57 -12.19 -17.84
CA GLY A 139 -5.23 -13.03 -18.99
C GLY A 139 -4.38 -14.25 -18.64
N VAL A 140 -3.32 -14.07 -17.84
CA VAL A 140 -2.36 -15.15 -17.55
C VAL A 140 -2.74 -15.90 -16.28
N LEU A 141 -2.95 -15.18 -15.18
CA LEU A 141 -3.27 -15.80 -13.88
C LEU A 141 -4.72 -16.32 -13.80
N ASN A 142 -5.64 -15.75 -14.59
CA ASN A 142 -7.06 -16.09 -14.63
C ASN A 142 -7.66 -16.22 -13.21
N VAL A 143 -7.44 -15.19 -12.39
CA VAL A 143 -7.89 -15.19 -11.00
C VAL A 143 -9.39 -14.97 -10.95
N GLN A 144 -10.12 -15.94 -10.41
CA GLN A 144 -11.60 -15.91 -10.35
C GLN A 144 -12.11 -15.56 -8.94
N TYR A 145 -11.30 -15.78 -7.90
CA TYR A 145 -11.66 -15.50 -6.52
C TYR A 145 -11.36 -14.05 -6.14
N MET A 146 -12.32 -13.35 -5.53
CA MET A 146 -12.18 -11.94 -5.12
C MET A 146 -10.98 -11.72 -4.18
N ASP A 147 -10.77 -12.63 -3.22
CA ASP A 147 -9.69 -12.51 -2.24
C ASP A 147 -8.31 -12.64 -2.88
N GLU A 148 -8.16 -13.57 -3.84
CA GLU A 148 -6.93 -13.73 -4.61
C GLU A 148 -6.66 -12.50 -5.50
N VAL A 149 -7.70 -11.94 -6.13
CA VAL A 149 -7.55 -10.70 -6.93
C VAL A 149 -7.04 -9.56 -6.06
N VAL A 150 -7.58 -9.42 -4.83
CA VAL A 150 -7.14 -8.37 -3.90
C VAL A 150 -5.68 -8.58 -3.49
N LEU A 151 -5.26 -9.83 -3.20
CA LEU A 151 -3.87 -10.13 -2.82
C LEU A 151 -2.89 -9.85 -3.97
N TRP A 152 -3.24 -10.25 -5.19
CA TRP A 152 -2.46 -9.92 -6.39
C TRP A 152 -2.42 -8.41 -6.65
N CYS A 153 -3.55 -7.73 -6.50
CA CYS A 153 -3.63 -6.29 -6.67
C CYS A 153 -2.74 -5.56 -5.65
N ALA A 154 -2.73 -6.00 -4.39
CA ALA A 154 -1.84 -5.48 -3.35
C ALA A 154 -0.37 -5.70 -3.70
N TRP A 155 -0.01 -6.91 -4.15
CA TRP A 155 1.35 -7.24 -4.58
C TRP A 155 1.83 -6.36 -5.74
N PHE A 156 1.05 -6.26 -6.82
CA PHE A 156 1.40 -5.43 -7.98
C PHE A 156 1.42 -3.94 -7.66
N THR A 157 0.57 -3.49 -6.74
CA THR A 157 0.59 -2.10 -6.28
C THR A 157 1.90 -1.80 -5.54
N ALA A 158 2.38 -2.71 -4.69
CA ALA A 158 3.66 -2.57 -4.01
C ALA A 158 4.84 -2.59 -5.00
N LEU A 159 4.89 -3.56 -5.91
CA LEU A 159 5.91 -3.64 -6.96
C LEU A 159 5.90 -2.41 -7.88
N GLY A 160 4.71 -1.97 -8.30
CA GLY A 160 4.54 -0.79 -9.13
C GLY A 160 5.06 0.47 -8.45
N PHE A 161 4.76 0.64 -7.15
CA PHE A 161 5.28 1.76 -6.38
C PHE A 161 6.82 1.76 -6.32
N LEU A 162 7.45 0.61 -6.01
CA LEU A 162 8.91 0.48 -5.97
C LEU A 162 9.55 0.71 -7.34
N SER A 163 8.93 0.18 -8.41
CA SER A 163 9.42 0.32 -9.78
C SER A 163 9.41 1.79 -10.25
N LEU A 164 8.33 2.52 -9.96
CA LEU A 164 8.24 3.96 -10.29
C LEU A 164 9.26 4.79 -9.50
N LEU A 165 9.49 4.47 -8.23
CA LEU A 165 10.50 5.14 -7.40
C LEU A 165 11.91 4.87 -7.92
N SER A 166 12.22 3.62 -8.28
CA SER A 166 13.52 3.22 -8.84
C SER A 166 13.79 3.92 -10.18
N GLN A 167 12.76 4.00 -11.03
CA GLN A 167 12.86 4.72 -12.30
C GLN A 167 13.15 6.21 -12.08
N LEU A 168 12.45 6.85 -11.13
CA LEU A 168 12.67 8.24 -10.80
C LEU A 168 14.09 8.48 -10.28
N CYS A 169 14.62 7.57 -9.46
CA CYS A 169 16.02 7.62 -9.01
C CYS A 169 16.99 7.53 -10.18
N LYS A 170 16.74 6.63 -11.14
CA LYS A 170 17.58 6.43 -12.32
C LYS A 170 17.64 7.68 -13.20
N ASP A 171 16.48 8.22 -13.58
CA ASP A 171 16.39 9.41 -14.46
C ASP A 171 17.14 10.61 -13.84
N ARG A 172 17.13 10.71 -12.50
CA ARG A 172 17.79 11.79 -11.76
C ARG A 172 19.26 11.55 -11.50
N PHE A 173 19.68 10.31 -11.29
CA PHE A 173 21.08 9.94 -11.22
C PHE A 173 21.78 10.22 -12.56
N GLU A 174 21.15 9.84 -13.67
CA GLU A 174 21.64 10.12 -15.01
C GLU A 174 21.80 11.62 -15.25
N TYR A 175 20.81 12.43 -14.85
CA TYR A 175 20.92 13.89 -14.92
C TYR A 175 22.08 14.46 -14.10
N LEU A 176 22.24 14.02 -12.84
CA LEU A 176 23.33 14.44 -11.97
C LEU A 176 24.70 14.03 -12.51
N SER A 177 24.80 12.88 -13.18
CA SER A 177 26.05 12.41 -13.79
C SER A 177 26.55 13.32 -14.92
N PHE A 178 25.65 14.08 -15.55
CA PHE A 178 25.99 15.04 -16.60
C PHE A 178 26.26 16.47 -16.09
N SER A 179 26.06 16.76 -14.80
CA SER A 179 26.24 18.12 -14.25
C SER A 179 27.32 18.16 -13.16
N PRO A 180 28.53 18.71 -13.44
CA PRO A 180 29.69 18.64 -12.54
C PRO A 180 29.68 19.63 -11.36
N THR A 181 28.55 20.30 -11.06
CA THR A 181 28.51 21.40 -10.07
C THR A 181 27.38 21.29 -9.03
N THR A 182 26.90 20.08 -8.72
CA THR A 182 25.88 19.87 -7.67
C THR A 182 26.46 19.53 -6.28
N PRO A 183 25.89 20.07 -5.18
CA PRO A 183 26.35 19.80 -3.82
C PRO A 183 26.12 18.34 -3.41
N GLY A 184 27.08 17.75 -2.70
CA GLY A 184 27.08 16.34 -2.29
C GLY A 184 25.88 15.88 -1.45
N TRP A 185 25.17 16.81 -0.80
CA TRP A 185 23.97 16.50 0.00
C TRP A 185 22.83 15.91 -0.85
N SER A 186 22.70 16.35 -2.10
CA SER A 186 21.70 15.82 -3.03
C SER A 186 22.01 14.38 -3.43
N HIS A 187 23.30 14.05 -3.61
CA HIS A 187 23.74 12.69 -3.90
C HIS A 187 23.49 11.75 -2.71
N VAL A 188 23.72 12.20 -1.48
CA VAL A 188 23.43 11.40 -0.27
C VAL A 188 21.94 11.13 -0.10
N ARG A 189 21.06 12.12 -0.33
CA ARG A 189 19.59 11.90 -0.33
C ARG A 189 19.17 10.86 -1.36
N LEU A 190 19.70 10.97 -2.57
CA LEU A 190 19.38 10.06 -3.67
C LEU A 190 19.88 8.64 -3.39
N LEU A 191 21.12 8.50 -2.90
CA LEU A 191 21.71 7.22 -2.53
C LEU A 191 20.93 6.58 -1.38
N GLY A 192 20.56 7.35 -0.35
CA GLY A 192 19.74 6.87 0.76
C GLY A 192 18.38 6.35 0.29
N LEU A 193 17.74 7.03 -0.67
CA LEU A 193 16.48 6.56 -1.22
C LEU A 193 16.66 5.30 -2.09
N LEU A 194 17.73 5.21 -2.87
CA LEU A 194 18.07 4.01 -3.64
C LEU A 194 18.33 2.81 -2.71
N THR A 195 19.06 3.00 -1.62
CA THR A 195 19.29 1.97 -0.60
C THR A 195 17.97 1.56 0.07
N ALA A 196 17.07 2.50 0.35
CA ALA A 196 15.76 2.18 0.91
C ALA A 196 14.89 1.37 -0.08
N ILE A 197 14.90 1.72 -1.38
CA ILE A 197 14.22 0.93 -2.41
C ILE A 197 14.82 -0.48 -2.47
N LEU A 198 16.14 -0.61 -2.50
CA LEU A 198 16.81 -1.91 -2.54
C LEU A 198 16.44 -2.76 -1.32
N ALA A 199 16.46 -2.18 -0.13
CA ALA A 199 16.07 -2.87 1.10
C ALA A 199 14.60 -3.33 1.07
N LEU A 200 13.67 -2.48 0.59
CA LEU A 200 12.26 -2.84 0.43
C LEU A 200 12.05 -3.93 -0.63
N SER A 201 12.76 -3.87 -1.76
CA SER A 201 12.73 -4.92 -2.78
C SER A 201 13.29 -6.24 -2.25
N SER A 202 14.39 -6.21 -1.49
CA SER A 202 14.93 -7.41 -0.84
C SER A 202 13.97 -7.98 0.20
N PHE A 203 13.28 -7.13 0.97
CA PHE A 203 12.24 -7.56 1.91
C PHE A 203 11.07 -8.24 1.20
N MET A 204 10.59 -7.68 0.09
CA MET A 204 9.54 -8.29 -0.74
C MET A 204 9.97 -9.65 -1.29
N LEU A 205 11.20 -9.76 -1.78
CA LEU A 205 11.76 -11.03 -2.24
C LEU A 205 11.82 -12.07 -1.11
N LEU A 206 12.28 -11.67 0.09
CA LEU A 206 12.31 -12.55 1.25
C LEU A 206 10.89 -13.04 1.61
N MET A 207 9.91 -12.16 1.59
CA MET A 207 8.50 -12.51 1.81
C MET A 207 7.98 -13.48 0.76
N CYS A 208 8.37 -13.32 -0.51
CA CYS A 208 8.02 -14.26 -1.58
C CYS A 208 8.63 -15.65 -1.33
N VAL A 209 9.92 -15.72 -0.98
CA VAL A 209 10.61 -16.99 -0.66
C VAL A 209 9.97 -17.66 0.55
N ALA A 210 9.64 -16.91 1.59
CA ALA A 210 8.94 -17.42 2.76
C ALA A 210 7.55 -17.96 2.39
N ALA A 211 6.76 -17.22 1.59
CA ALA A 211 5.44 -17.67 1.15
C ALA A 211 5.51 -18.96 0.30
N GLY A 212 6.53 -19.07 -0.56
CA GLY A 212 6.80 -20.27 -1.35
C GLY A 212 7.18 -21.50 -0.52
N PHE A 213 7.89 -21.30 0.60
CA PHE A 213 8.27 -22.39 1.49
C PHE A 213 7.09 -22.93 2.33
N PHE A 214 6.17 -22.05 2.75
CA PHE A 214 5.14 -22.41 3.72
C PHE A 214 3.76 -22.73 3.14
N PHE A 215 3.31 -22.10 2.03
CA PHE A 215 1.88 -22.08 1.70
C PHE A 215 1.50 -22.26 0.22
N VAL A 216 2.37 -21.95 -0.74
CA VAL A 216 1.95 -21.67 -2.13
C VAL A 216 2.40 -22.75 -3.12
N SER A 217 1.52 -23.11 -4.08
CA SER A 217 1.85 -23.97 -5.23
C SER A 217 3.04 -23.44 -6.02
N PHE A 218 3.94 -24.32 -6.46
CA PHE A 218 5.20 -23.96 -7.17
C PHE A 218 5.00 -22.98 -8.34
N ASN A 219 3.90 -23.10 -9.10
CA ASN A 219 3.60 -22.20 -10.23
C ASN A 219 3.34 -20.75 -9.79
N THR A 220 2.51 -20.55 -8.76
CA THR A 220 2.19 -19.22 -8.22
C THR A 220 3.43 -18.57 -7.60
N PHE A 221 4.27 -19.36 -6.93
CA PHE A 221 5.56 -18.90 -6.43
C PHE A 221 6.49 -18.47 -7.57
N ALA A 222 6.60 -19.26 -8.65
CA ALA A 222 7.44 -18.91 -9.79
C ALA A 222 7.00 -17.60 -10.46
N PHE A 223 5.69 -17.38 -10.62
CA PHE A 223 5.17 -16.10 -11.11
C PHE A 223 5.42 -14.94 -10.15
N MET A 224 5.27 -15.17 -8.85
CA MET A 224 5.51 -14.15 -7.82
C MET A 224 6.99 -13.75 -7.74
N ALA A 225 7.90 -14.70 -7.90
CA ALA A 225 9.36 -14.48 -7.84
C ALA A 225 9.94 -13.90 -9.14
N ALA A 226 9.30 -14.15 -10.29
CA ALA A 226 9.71 -13.59 -11.58
C ALA A 226 9.40 -12.09 -11.70
N GLU A 227 8.51 -11.58 -10.86
CA GLU A 227 8.03 -10.19 -10.83
C GLU A 227 8.75 -9.32 -9.79
#